data_AF-A0A2R6T4K2-F1
#
_entry.id   AF-A0A2R6T4K2-F1
#
_cell.length_a   1.000
_cell.length_b   1.000
_cell.length_c   1.000
_cell.angle_alpha   90.00
_cell.angle_beta   90.00
_cell.angle_gamma   90.00
#
_symmetry.space_group_name_H-M   'P 1'
#
loop_
_entity.id
_entity.type
_entity.pdbx_description
1 polymer ?
#
loop_
_entity_poly.entity_id
_entity_poly.type
_entity_poly.pdbx_seq_one_letter_code
_entity_poly.pdbx_strand_id
1 'polypeptide(L)'
;MLLETSPLGLGFGIFMFLLIIVLAFAPIILFIWVIYDSIVVQKKMEPIEKLIWIIASVIVPLIVPIIYYLLVKREGNYLLGIEGKKLQGKETKYDKLEKLHELKEKGVITEEEYQEKRKQLVDEL
;
A
#
# COMPACT_ATOMS: atom_id res chain seq x y z
N MET A 1 1.14 56.78 17.94
CA MET A 1 0.10 55.78 17.61
C MET A 1 0.45 54.52 18.39
N LEU A 2 -0.05 54.42 19.62
CA LEU A 2 0.18 53.23 20.46
C LEU A 2 -0.71 52.13 19.89
N LEU A 3 -0.11 51.07 19.37
CA LEU A 3 -0.82 49.86 18.98
C LEU A 3 -1.43 49.25 20.25
N GLU A 4 -2.71 49.52 20.52
CA GLU A 4 -3.49 48.73 21.45
C GLU A 4 -3.64 47.33 20.85
N THR A 5 -2.67 46.46 21.13
CA THR A 5 -2.78 45.05 20.83
C THR A 5 -3.87 44.49 21.73
N SER A 6 -5.05 44.28 21.15
CA SER A 6 -6.15 43.66 21.88
C SER A 6 -5.66 42.32 22.47
N PRO A 7 -5.95 42.03 23.76
CA PRO A 7 -5.47 40.81 24.42
C PRO A 7 -5.96 39.53 23.69
N LEU A 8 -7.08 39.64 22.99
CA LEU A 8 -7.62 38.58 22.12
C LEU A 8 -6.73 38.30 20.89
N GLY A 9 -6.17 39.33 20.26
CA GLY A 9 -5.31 39.21 19.09
C GLY A 9 -3.94 38.61 19.41
N LEU A 10 -3.39 38.92 20.58
CA LEU A 10 -2.13 38.36 21.07
C LEU A 10 -2.28 36.84 21.32
N GLY A 11 -3.36 36.42 21.97
CA GLY A 11 -3.67 35.00 22.20
C GLY A 11 -3.84 34.22 20.89
N PHE A 12 -4.56 34.79 19.92
CA PHE A 12 -4.74 34.16 18.60
C PHE A 12 -3.42 34.00 17.84
N GLY A 13 -2.54 35.01 17.89
CA GLY A 13 -1.22 34.95 17.26
C GLY A 13 -0.33 33.85 17.83
N ILE A 14 -0.30 33.71 19.16
CA ILE A 14 0.44 32.62 19.82
C ILE A 14 -0.12 31.25 19.43
N PHE A 15 -1.44 31.09 19.43
CA PHE A 15 -2.10 29.85 19.03
C PHE A 15 -1.75 29.46 17.59
N MET A 16 -1.82 30.40 16.66
CA MET A 16 -1.45 30.18 15.26
C MET A 16 0.02 29.82 15.10
N PHE A 17 0.92 30.48 15.84
CA PHE A 17 2.33 30.18 15.83
C PHE A 17 2.63 28.76 16.33
N LEU A 18 1.99 28.35 17.44
CA LEU A 18 2.10 26.99 17.96
C LEU A 18 1.53 25.96 16.97
N LEU A 19 0.41 26.27 16.31
CA LEU A 19 -0.18 25.39 15.31
C LEU A 19 0.77 25.17 14.12
N ILE A 20 1.43 26.23 13.65
CA ILE A 20 2.41 26.14 12.55
C ILE A 20 3.60 25.28 12.95
N ILE A 21 4.12 25.45 14.18
CA ILE A 21 5.19 24.61 14.72
C ILE A 21 4.74 23.13 14.72
N VAL A 22 3.56 22.84 15.25
CA VAL A 22 3.03 21.48 15.28
C VAL A 22 2.89 20.92 13.86
N LEU A 23 2.34 21.69 12.92
CA LEU A 23 2.21 21.27 11.53
C LEU A 23 3.56 21.07 10.82
N ALA A 24 4.61 21.77 11.24
CA ALA A 24 5.96 21.58 10.70
C ALA A 24 6.62 20.30 11.21
N PHE A 25 6.46 19.96 12.50
CA PHE A 25 7.15 18.82 13.12
C PHE A 25 6.35 17.51 13.13
N ALA A 26 5.02 17.58 13.25
CA ALA A 26 4.14 16.40 13.22
C ALA A 26 4.36 15.48 12.01
N PRO A 27 4.46 15.97 10.76
CA PRO A 27 4.67 15.10 9.60
C PRO A 27 6.02 14.36 9.66
N ILE A 28 7.06 14.99 10.20
CA ILE A 28 8.39 14.38 10.35
C ILE A 28 8.32 13.24 11.37
N ILE A 29 7.66 13.47 12.49
CA ILE A 29 7.46 12.43 13.53
C ILE A 29 6.66 11.25 12.98
N LEU A 30 5.58 11.53 12.24
CA LEU A 30 4.77 10.48 11.59
C LEU A 30 5.56 9.71 10.54
N PHE A 31 6.40 10.39 9.75
CA PHE A 31 7.25 9.74 8.76
C PHE A 31 8.26 8.78 9.40
N ILE A 32 8.96 9.22 10.44
CA ILE A 32 9.89 8.38 11.20
C ILE A 32 9.15 7.18 11.80
N TRP A 33 7.95 7.40 12.33
CA TRP A 33 7.12 6.34 12.88
C TRP A 33 6.70 5.31 11.81
N VAL A 34 6.27 5.75 10.61
CA VAL A 34 5.94 4.85 9.49
C VAL A 34 7.14 4.02 9.06
N ILE A 35 8.33 4.63 8.96
CA ILE A 35 9.56 3.90 8.63
C ILE A 35 9.85 2.84 9.70
N TYR A 36 9.79 3.23 10.98
CA TYR A 36 10.05 2.31 12.09
C TYR A 36 9.05 1.14 12.09
N ASP A 37 7.76 1.40 11.95
CA ASP A 37 6.72 0.36 11.93
C ASP A 37 6.90 -0.56 10.71
N SER A 38 7.09 0.01 9.52
CA SER A 38 7.26 -0.72 8.25
C SER A 38 8.50 -1.62 8.27
N ILE A 39 9.64 -1.14 8.78
CA ILE A 39 10.90 -1.89 8.76
C ILE A 39 11.04 -2.83 9.95
N VAL A 40 10.80 -2.35 11.18
CA VAL A 40 11.14 -3.05 12.42
C VAL A 40 10.00 -3.93 12.90
N VAL A 41 8.76 -3.42 12.85
CA VAL A 41 7.57 -4.13 13.36
C VAL A 41 7.04 -5.09 12.30
N GLN A 42 6.95 -4.67 11.05
CA GLN A 42 6.34 -5.45 9.96
C GLN A 42 7.36 -6.27 9.16
N LYS A 43 8.03 -7.21 9.83
CA LYS A 43 9.05 -8.07 9.20
C LYS A 43 8.52 -8.95 8.06
N LYS A 44 7.22 -9.27 8.06
CA LYS A 44 6.55 -10.16 7.08
C LYS A 44 6.07 -9.45 5.81
N MET A 45 6.06 -8.12 5.79
CA MET A 45 5.57 -7.33 4.66
C MET A 45 6.60 -7.34 3.52
N GLU A 46 6.13 -7.48 2.28
CA GLU A 46 6.97 -7.50 1.09
C GLU A 46 7.76 -6.17 0.93
N PRO A 47 9.03 -6.21 0.45
CA PRO A 47 9.87 -5.02 0.34
C PRO A 47 9.26 -3.88 -0.50
N ILE A 48 8.53 -4.24 -1.56
CA ILE A 48 7.88 -3.28 -2.46
C ILE A 48 6.73 -2.55 -1.75
N GLU A 49 5.95 -3.27 -0.95
CA GLU A 49 4.84 -2.65 -0.22
C GLU A 49 5.34 -1.68 0.86
N LYS A 50 6.41 -2.06 1.56
CA LYS A 50 7.11 -1.15 2.49
C LYS A 50 7.51 0.15 1.81
N LEU A 51 8.08 0.04 0.61
CA LEU A 51 8.53 1.19 -0.17
C LEU A 51 7.36 2.07 -0.61
N ILE A 52 6.23 1.48 -1.04
CA ILE A 52 5.02 2.23 -1.40
C ILE A 52 4.52 3.04 -0.22
N TRP A 53 4.41 2.45 0.98
CA TRP A 53 3.95 3.17 2.16
C TRP A 53 4.89 4.28 2.60
N ILE A 54 6.20 4.05 2.53
CA ILE A 54 7.20 5.08 2.85
C ILE A 54 7.10 6.23 1.84
N ILE A 55 7.09 5.97 0.53
CA ILE A 55 6.97 7.03 -0.48
C ILE A 55 5.65 7.78 -0.37
N ALA A 56 4.53 7.06 -0.20
CA ALA A 56 3.21 7.67 -0.06
C ALA A 56 3.12 8.57 1.18
N SER A 57 3.80 8.20 2.28
CA SER A 57 3.85 9.02 3.49
C SER A 57 4.64 10.32 3.33
N VAL A 58 5.51 10.44 2.32
CA VAL A 58 6.16 11.72 1.97
C VAL A 58 5.20 12.63 1.19
N ILE A 59 4.40 12.05 0.29
CA ILE A 59 3.47 12.81 -0.56
C ILE A 59 2.29 13.35 0.26
N VAL A 60 1.75 12.53 1.17
CA VAL A 60 0.60 12.89 2.00
C VAL A 60 0.88 12.61 3.49
N PRO A 61 1.69 13.45 4.14
CA PRO A 61 2.33 13.13 5.42
C PRO A 61 1.43 13.16 6.66
N LEU A 62 0.17 13.55 6.51
CA LEU A 62 -0.86 13.45 7.56
C LEU A 62 -1.77 12.24 7.31
N ILE A 63 -2.34 12.14 6.11
CA ILE A 63 -3.40 11.18 5.83
C ILE A 63 -2.84 9.76 5.65
N VAL A 64 -1.72 9.59 4.94
CA VAL A 64 -1.17 8.26 4.66
C VAL A 64 -0.71 7.53 5.92
N PRO A 65 0.03 8.14 6.86
CA PRO A 65 0.38 7.48 8.13
C PRO A 65 -0.84 7.05 8.95
N ILE A 66 -1.92 7.85 8.93
CA ILE A 66 -3.17 7.53 9.62
C ILE A 66 -3.87 6.33 8.94
N ILE A 67 -4.00 6.37 7.62
CA ILE A 67 -4.57 5.27 6.83
C ILE A 67 -3.74 3.99 7.00
N TYR A 68 -2.41 4.11 6.93
CA TYR A 68 -1.47 3.02 7.17
C TYR A 68 -1.73 2.36 8.52
N TYR A 69 -1.82 3.14 9.59
CA TYR A 69 -2.10 2.60 10.93
C TYR A 69 -3.45 1.88 10.96
N LEU A 70 -4.49 2.43 10.34
CA LEU A 70 -5.83 1.85 10.39
C LEU A 70 -5.99 0.60 9.51
N LEU A 71 -5.40 0.56 8.31
CA LEU A 71 -5.52 -0.59 7.42
C LEU A 71 -4.50 -1.68 7.75
N VAL A 72 -3.22 -1.32 7.77
CA VAL A 72 -2.13 -2.29 7.84
C VAL A 72 -2.05 -2.92 9.23
N LYS A 73 -2.16 -2.11 10.29
CA LYS A 73 -2.03 -2.61 11.67
C LYS A 73 -3.31 -3.25 12.20
N ARG A 74 -4.49 -2.78 11.79
CA ARG A 74 -5.78 -3.27 12.33
C ARG A 74 -6.27 -4.54 11.65
N GLU A 75 -6.08 -4.64 10.34
CA GLU A 75 -6.67 -5.75 9.59
C GLU A 75 -5.66 -6.85 9.26
N GLY A 76 -4.35 -6.59 9.36
CA GLY A 76 -3.31 -7.53 8.93
C GLY A 76 -3.37 -7.87 7.43
N ASN A 77 -4.23 -7.16 6.69
CA ASN A 77 -4.40 -7.29 5.26
C ASN A 77 -3.43 -6.32 4.59
N TYR A 78 -2.34 -6.89 4.10
CA TYR A 78 -1.38 -6.21 3.25
C TYR A 78 -2.07 -5.72 1.97
N LEU A 79 -1.79 -4.50 1.52
CA LEU A 79 -2.29 -3.99 0.23
C LEU A 79 -1.84 -4.89 -0.92
N LEU A 80 -0.64 -5.45 -0.76
CA LEU A 80 -0.08 -6.50 -1.59
C LEU A 80 -0.10 -7.81 -0.79
N GLY A 81 -1.29 -8.28 -0.39
CA GLY A 81 -1.55 -9.67 -0.02
C GLY A 81 -1.31 -10.61 -1.21
N ILE A 82 -0.10 -10.53 -1.79
CA ILE A 82 0.41 -11.42 -2.80
C ILE A 82 1.04 -12.59 -2.04
N GLU A 83 0.19 -13.47 -1.51
CA GLU A 83 0.32 -14.83 -2.06
C GLU A 83 0.08 -14.68 -3.56
N GLY A 84 0.99 -15.12 -4.43
CA GLY A 84 0.98 -14.97 -5.89
C GLY A 84 -0.39 -15.04 -6.60
N LYS A 85 -1.25 -14.06 -6.39
CA LYS A 85 -2.59 -13.94 -6.95
C LYS A 85 -2.66 -12.57 -7.59
N LYS A 86 -2.35 -12.62 -8.88
CA LYS A 86 -3.04 -11.91 -9.95
C LYS A 86 -3.52 -10.53 -9.55
N LEU A 87 -2.68 -9.54 -9.84
CA LEU A 87 -3.16 -8.25 -10.30
C LEU A 87 -4.25 -8.51 -11.35
N GLN A 88 -5.50 -8.26 -10.97
CA GLN A 88 -6.63 -8.25 -11.89
C GLN A 88 -6.40 -7.11 -12.88
N GLY A 89 -5.84 -7.47 -14.02
CA GLY A 89 -5.74 -6.65 -15.21
C GLY A 89 -5.66 -7.58 -16.40
N LYS A 90 -6.78 -8.25 -16.73
CA LYS A 90 -6.95 -9.21 -17.83
C LYS A 90 -6.11 -10.48 -17.66
N GLU A 91 -6.77 -11.62 -17.43
CA GLU A 91 -6.10 -12.93 -17.44
C GLU A 91 -5.38 -13.10 -18.78
N THR A 92 -4.05 -13.06 -18.79
CA THR A 92 -3.32 -13.20 -20.05
C THR A 92 -3.47 -14.65 -20.54
N LYS A 93 -3.44 -14.87 -21.85
CA LYS A 93 -3.48 -16.25 -22.39
C LYS A 93 -2.35 -17.12 -21.84
N TYR A 94 -1.18 -16.52 -21.53
CA TYR A 94 -0.06 -17.19 -20.90
C TYR A 94 -0.41 -17.69 -19.49
N ASP A 95 -1.08 -16.89 -18.68
CA ASP A 95 -1.54 -17.32 -17.35
C ASP A 95 -2.54 -18.49 -17.42
N LYS A 96 -3.36 -18.54 -18.49
CA LYS A 96 -4.31 -19.65 -18.71
C LYS A 96 -3.56 -20.93 -19.09
N LEU A 97 -2.51 -20.83 -19.90
CA LEU A 97 -1.66 -21.96 -20.28
C LEU A 97 -0.87 -22.50 -19.08
N GLU A 98 -0.38 -21.62 -18.22
CA GLU A 98 0.35 -21.99 -16.99
C GLU A 98 -0.55 -22.76 -16.01
N LYS A 99 -1.76 -22.24 -15.75
CA LYS A 99 -2.77 -22.97 -14.95
C LYS A 99 -3.11 -24.34 -15.54
N LEU A 100 -3.22 -24.42 -16.87
CA LEU A 100 -3.50 -25.67 -17.56
C LEU A 100 -2.36 -26.69 -17.34
N HIS A 101 -1.12 -26.23 -17.37
CA HIS A 101 0.06 -27.07 -17.10
C HIS A 101 0.09 -27.56 -15.67
N GLU A 102 -0.16 -26.67 -14.69
CA GLU A 102 -0.24 -27.07 -13.28
C GLU A 102 -1.32 -28.13 -13.03
N LEU A 103 -2.49 -28.01 -13.67
CA LEU A 103 -3.57 -28.98 -13.52
C LEU A 103 -3.18 -30.36 -14.05
N LYS A 104 -2.41 -30.41 -15.14
CA LYS A 104 -1.84 -31.65 -15.67
C LYS A 104 -0.80 -32.24 -14.73
N GLU A 105 0.13 -31.43 -14.22
CA GLU A 105 1.17 -31.90 -13.28
C GLU A 105 0.57 -32.45 -11.97
N LYS A 106 -0.52 -31.83 -11.50
CA LYS A 106 -1.27 -32.30 -10.32
C LYS A 106 -2.12 -33.55 -10.60
N GLY A 107 -2.14 -34.05 -11.84
CA GLY A 107 -2.95 -35.20 -12.26
C GLY A 107 -4.46 -34.94 -12.20
N VAL A 108 -4.88 -33.68 -12.19
CA VAL A 108 -6.30 -33.26 -12.12
C VAL A 108 -6.98 -33.41 -13.48
N ILE A 109 -6.22 -33.23 -14.56
CA ILE A 109 -6.67 -33.41 -15.94
C ILE A 109 -5.79 -34.44 -16.65
N THR A 110 -6.36 -35.10 -17.66
CA THR A 110 -5.62 -36.07 -18.47
C THR A 110 -4.77 -35.39 -19.55
N GLU A 111 -3.82 -36.11 -20.15
CA GLU A 111 -3.00 -35.58 -21.25
C GLU A 111 -3.87 -35.13 -22.43
N GLU A 112 -4.93 -35.87 -22.72
CA GLU A 112 -5.85 -35.58 -23.82
C GLU A 112 -6.62 -34.26 -23.58
N GLU A 113 -7.17 -34.08 -22.38
CA GLU A 113 -7.86 -32.84 -21.98
C GLU A 113 -6.91 -31.63 -21.98
N TYR A 114 -5.65 -31.84 -21.59
CA TYR A 114 -4.63 -30.80 -21.63
C TYR A 114 -4.35 -30.35 -23.08
N GLN A 115 -4.16 -31.29 -24.01
CA GLN A 115 -3.85 -30.95 -25.40
C GLN A 115 -5.01 -30.22 -26.09
N GLU A 116 -6.25 -30.63 -25.83
CA GLU A 116 -7.43 -30.00 -26.41
C GLU A 116 -7.59 -28.55 -25.94
N LYS A 117 -7.54 -28.32 -24.62
CA LYS A 117 -7.67 -26.98 -24.03
C LYS A 117 -6.49 -26.08 -24.39
N ARG A 118 -5.28 -26.62 -24.49
CA ARG A 118 -4.10 -25.90 -24.97
C ARG A 118 -4.28 -25.44 -26.41
N LYS A 119 -4.77 -26.32 -27.27
CA LYS A 119 -5.00 -26.02 -28.68
C LYS A 119 -6.03 -24.91 -28.85
N GLN A 120 -7.14 -24.97 -28.13
CA GLN A 120 -8.17 -23.90 -28.12
C GLN A 120 -7.58 -22.54 -27.72
N LEU A 121 -6.72 -22.50 -26.70
CA LEU A 121 -6.08 -21.27 -26.22
C LEU A 121 -5.05 -20.69 -27.19
N VAL A 122 -4.39 -21.55 -27.97
CA VAL A 122 -3.40 -21.16 -29.00
C VAL A 122 -4.09 -20.74 -30.29
N ASP A 123 -5.15 -21.45 -30.70
CA ASP A 123 -5.91 -21.14 -31.93
C ASP A 123 -6.72 -19.84 -31.81
N GLU A 124 -7.01 -19.37 -30.60
CA GLU A 124 -7.62 -18.03 -30.38
C GLU A 124 -6.65 -16.86 -30.62
N LEU A 125 -5.34 -17.07 -30.89
CA LEU A 125 -4.35 -16.00 -31.18
C LEU A 125 -4.58 -15.33 -32.53
#